data_AF-A0A5E4BWH5-F1
#
_entry.id   AF-A0A5E4BWH5-F1
#
_cell.length_a   1.000
_cell.length_b   1.000
_cell.length_c   1.000
_cell.angle_alpha   90.00
_cell.angle_beta   90.00
_cell.angle_gamma   90.00
#
_symmetry.space_group_name_H-M   'P 1'
#
loop_
_entity.id
_entity.type
_entity.pdbx_description
1 polymer ?
#
loop_
_entity_poly.entity_id
_entity_poly.type
_entity_poly.pdbx_seq_one_letter_code
_entity_poly.pdbx_strand_id
1 'polypeptide(L)' 'MAARSAPSCHLRLEWVYGYRGHQCRNNLYYTAAKEIVYFVAGVGVVYSPREHRQKFYRGHSDDII' A
#
# COMPACT_ATOMS: atom_id res chain seq x y z
N MET A 1 13.31 -27.28 26.46
CA MET A 1 12.88 -25.95 26.01
C MET A 1 12.98 -25.91 24.49
N ALA A 2 11.86 -25.85 23.77
CA ALA A 2 11.92 -25.67 22.32
C ALA A 2 12.56 -24.30 22.01
N ALA A 3 13.61 -24.28 21.22
CA ALA A 3 14.26 -23.04 20.80
C ALA A 3 13.23 -22.16 20.08
N ARG A 4 13.09 -20.90 20.50
CA ARG A 4 12.24 -19.92 19.82
C ARG A 4 12.93 -19.45 18.53
N SER A 5 12.90 -20.28 17.49
CA SER A 5 13.33 -19.87 16.14
C SER A 5 12.22 -19.09 15.44
N ALA A 6 12.60 -18.19 14.54
CA ALA A 6 11.63 -17.48 13.70
C ALA A 6 10.84 -18.49 12.82
N PRO A 7 9.58 -18.20 12.49
CA PRO A 7 8.84 -18.97 11.50
C PRO A 7 9.59 -19.03 10.17
N SER A 8 9.49 -20.14 9.45
CA SER A 8 10.07 -20.30 8.10
C SER A 8 9.25 -19.60 7.01
N CYS A 9 8.16 -18.92 7.37
CA CYS A 9 7.26 -18.24 6.44
C CYS A 9 7.30 -16.72 6.66
N HIS A 10 6.87 -16.00 5.62
CA HIS A 10 6.80 -14.54 5.63
C HIS A 10 5.41 -14.06 5.25
N LEU A 11 5.03 -12.90 5.78
CA LEU A 11 3.82 -12.20 5.39
C LEU A 11 4.11 -11.30 4.19
N ARG A 12 3.14 -11.20 3.29
CA ARG A 12 3.15 -10.26 2.18
C ARG A 12 1.88 -9.43 2.25
N LEU A 13 2.01 -8.11 2.11
CA LEU A 13 0.86 -7.22 2.00
C LEU A 13 0.03 -7.62 0.78
N GLU A 14 -1.24 -7.94 1.03
CA GLU A 14 -2.19 -8.35 0.00
C GLU A 14 -3.07 -7.19 -0.45
N TRP A 15 -3.59 -6.43 0.51
CA TRP A 15 -4.51 -5.32 0.24
C TRP A 15 -4.41 -4.23 1.29
N VAL A 16 -4.63 -2.99 0.85
CA VAL A 16 -4.82 -1.82 1.70
C VAL A 16 -6.25 -1.34 1.54
N TYR A 17 -6.97 -1.29 2.65
CA TYR A 17 -8.31 -0.72 2.73
C TYR A 17 -8.25 0.72 3.24
N GLY A 18 -9.06 1.59 2.63
CA GLY A 18 -9.17 3.00 3.00
C GLY A 18 -8.45 3.95 2.02
N TYR A 19 -8.71 5.24 2.22
CA TYR A 19 -8.12 6.35 1.48
C TYR A 19 -8.01 7.55 2.42
N ARG A 20 -6.84 8.21 2.46
CA ARG A 20 -6.59 9.37 3.32
C ARG A 20 -7.17 10.67 2.72
N GLY A 21 -8.48 10.71 2.52
CA GLY A 21 -9.18 11.86 1.93
C GLY A 21 -9.55 12.98 2.90
N HIS A 22 -9.64 12.69 4.20
CA HIS A 22 -10.09 13.67 5.20
C HIS A 22 -9.04 14.74 5.52
N GLN A 23 -7.75 14.36 5.55
CA GLN A 23 -6.66 15.23 6.02
C GLN A 23 -5.70 15.66 4.92
N CYS A 24 -5.68 14.98 3.78
CA CYS A 24 -4.78 15.26 2.66
C CYS A 24 -5.56 15.69 1.42
N ARG A 25 -4.91 16.48 0.57
CA ARG A 25 -5.39 16.89 -0.75
C ARG A 25 -4.29 16.61 -1.77
N ASN A 26 -4.62 16.65 -3.06
CA ASN A 26 -3.64 16.40 -4.13
C ASN A 26 -2.90 15.06 -3.94
N ASN A 27 -3.63 14.01 -3.62
CA ASN A 27 -3.11 12.69 -3.28
C ASN A 27 -3.86 11.54 -3.98
N LEU A 28 -4.55 11.86 -5.07
CA LEU A 28 -5.26 10.90 -5.91
C LEU A 28 -4.99 11.24 -7.38
N TYR A 29 -4.35 10.32 -8.10
CA TYR A 29 -3.92 10.51 -9.48
C TYR A 29 -4.20 9.29 -10.35
N TYR A 30 -4.20 9.49 -11.66
CA TYR A 30 -4.19 8.41 -12.64
C TYR A 30 -2.82 8.32 -13.31
N THR A 31 -2.31 7.10 -13.49
CA THR A 31 -1.16 6.85 -14.38
C THR A 31 -1.60 6.89 -15.85
N ALA A 32 -0.64 6.95 -16.78
CA ALA A 32 -0.92 6.80 -18.21
C ALA A 32 -1.62 5.46 -18.55
N ALA A 33 -1.43 4.43 -17.72
CA ALA A 33 -2.10 3.14 -17.83
C ALA A 33 -3.50 3.11 -17.18
N LYS A 34 -4.02 4.26 -16.73
CA LYS A 34 -5.30 4.41 -16.01
C LYS A 34 -5.36 3.64 -14.68
N GLU A 35 -4.21 3.45 -14.04
CA GLU A 35 -4.16 2.93 -12.66
C GLU A 35 -4.35 4.08 -11.68
N ILE A 36 -5.04 3.82 -10.57
CA ILE A 36 -5.33 4.79 -9.52
C ILE A 36 -4.17 4.80 -8.53
N VAL A 37 -3.58 5.97 -8.32
CA VAL A 37 -2.44 6.17 -7.40
C VAL A 37 -2.88 7.03 -6.23
N TYR A 38 -2.69 6.52 -5.01
CA TYR A 38 -2.97 7.21 -3.76
C TYR A 38 -2.10 6.64 -2.64
N PHE A 39 -2.25 7.16 -1.42
CA PHE A 39 -1.55 6.62 -0.25
C PHE A 39 -2.47 6.50 0.97
N VAL A 40 -2.08 5.59 1.87
CA VAL A 40 -2.65 5.40 3.21
C VAL A 40 -1.51 5.04 4.16
N ALA A 41 -1.46 5.69 5.32
CA ALA A 41 -0.33 5.59 6.25
C ALA A 41 1.02 5.82 5.51
N GLY A 42 2.04 5.00 5.77
CA GLY A 42 3.33 5.01 5.07
C GLY A 42 3.37 4.25 3.73
N VAL A 43 2.23 3.85 3.16
CA VAL A 43 2.18 2.99 1.95
C VAL A 43 1.62 3.75 0.75
N GLY A 44 2.41 3.81 -0.32
CA GLY A 44 1.93 4.21 -1.64
C GLY A 44 1.22 3.06 -2.34
N VAL A 45 0.04 3.30 -2.88
CA VAL A 45 -0.81 2.30 -3.54
C VAL A 45 -0.99 2.67 -5.01
N VAL A 46 -0.71 1.71 -5.89
CA VAL A 46 -1.10 1.76 -7.30
C VAL A 46 -2.12 0.66 -7.54
N TYR A 47 -3.38 1.04 -7.67
CA TYR A 47 -4.50 0.15 -7.86
C TYR A 47 -4.90 0.09 -9.33
N SER A 48 -4.96 -1.12 -9.90
CA SER A 48 -5.53 -1.37 -11.24
C SER A 48 -6.97 -1.87 -11.09
N PRO A 49 -8.00 -1.06 -11.43
CA PRO A 49 -9.40 -1.50 -11.37
C PRO A 49 -9.71 -2.61 -12.38
N ARG A 50 -8.98 -2.66 -13.50
CA ARG A 50 -9.16 -3.66 -14.55
C ARG A 50 -8.72 -5.06 -14.11
N GLU A 51 -7.58 -5.14 -13.43
CA GLU A 51 -7.03 -6.41 -12.92
C GLU A 51 -7.47 -6.72 -11.49
N HIS A 52 -8.16 -5.77 -10.85
CA HIS A 52 -8.48 -5.80 -9.42
C HIS A 52 -7.26 -6.14 -8.55
N ARG A 53 -6.17 -5.40 -8.76
CA ARG A 53 -4.88 -5.68 -8.13
C ARG A 53 -4.20 -4.41 -7.63
N GLN A 54 -3.59 -4.50 -6.45
CA GLN A 54 -2.79 -3.43 -5.87
C GLN A 54 -1.28 -3.73 -5.96
N LYS A 55 -0.50 -2.69 -6.26
CA LYS A 55 0.97 -2.67 -6.12
C LYS A 55 1.31 -1.67 -5.01
N PHE A 56 2.35 -1.97 -4.23
CA PHE A 56 2.68 -1.22 -3.03
C PHE A 56 4.10 -0.65 -3.09
N TYR A 57 4.24 0.63 -2.75
CA TYR A 57 5.52 1.26 -2.44
C TYR A 57 5.65 1.42 -0.93
N ARG A 58 6.73 0.86 -0.35
CA ARG A 58 6.97 0.77 1.10
C ARG A 58 8.30 1.44 1.51
N GLY A 59 8.72 2.47 0.77
CA GLY A 59 9.98 3.16 1.04
C GLY A 59 9.92 4.17 2.19
N HIS A 60 8.73 4.52 2.66
CA HIS A 60 8.55 5.45 3.77
C HIS A 60 8.60 4.70 5.10
N SER A 61 9.26 5.29 6.10
CA SER A 61 9.31 4.78 7.47
C SER A 61 8.21 5.33 8.37
N ASP A 62 7.43 6.30 7.88
CA ASP A 62 6.34 6.98 8.58
C ASP A 62 5.25 7.40 7.58
N ASP A 63 4.20 8.08 8.06
CA ASP A 63 3.06 8.56 7.27
C ASP A 63 3.48 9.42 6.07
N ILE A 64 2.86 9.16 4.90
CA ILE A 64 2.93 10.04 3.73
C ILE A 64 1.96 11.22 3.94
N ILE A 65 2.43 12.45 3.70
CA ILE A 65 1.68 13.72 3.89
C ILE A 65 1.26 14.37 2.58
#